data_AF-A0AB36E2K1-F1
#
_entry.id   AF-A0AB36E2K1-F1
#
_cell.length_a   1.000
_cell.length_b   1.000
_cell.length_c   1.000
_cell.angle_alpha   90.00
_cell.angle_beta   90.00
_cell.angle_gamma   90.00
#
_symmetry.space_group_name_H-M   'P 1'
#
loop_
_entity.id
_entity.type
_entity.pdbx_description
1 polymer ?
#
loop_
_entity_poly.entity_id
_entity_poly.type
_entity_poly.pdbx_seq_one_letter_code
_entity_poly.pdbx_strand_id
1 'polypeptide(L)'
;MSYPFINLDTAKKDELITHLKNYCGIEAKESDTKDKLVEAILEFEDLNGHVRPYESIPEKYRSDSNHTENNDAIEHSSDLNTYPKVKILIQSTEKFDGQDDVLVWINGFSYQIKRDVEVVVPEPVYQLLINSKTTIYQQEKDGSVTEKIVPNYAVQFLGNA
;
A
#
# COMPACT_ATOMS: atom_id res chain seq x y z
N MET A 1 -12.90 15.29 -21.34
CA MET A 1 -12.88 14.15 -22.28
C MET A 1 -12.27 12.98 -21.54
N SER A 2 -12.80 11.77 -21.73
CA SER A 2 -12.23 10.56 -21.10
C SER A 2 -10.92 10.18 -21.79
N TYR A 3 -9.93 9.73 -21.01
CA TYR A 3 -8.65 9.28 -21.54
C TYR A 3 -8.80 7.92 -22.24
N PRO A 4 -8.33 7.75 -23.49
CA PRO A 4 -8.50 6.51 -24.23
C PRO A 4 -7.42 5.50 -23.84
N PHE A 5 -7.80 4.47 -23.08
CA PHE A 5 -6.90 3.39 -22.70
C PHE A 5 -6.52 2.52 -23.91
N ILE A 6 -5.23 2.26 -24.06
CA ILE A 6 -4.67 1.29 -25.01
C ILE A 6 -4.46 -0.07 -24.34
N ASN A 7 -4.71 -1.16 -25.06
CA ASN A 7 -4.41 -2.50 -24.58
C ASN A 7 -2.91 -2.78 -24.71
N LEU A 8 -2.20 -2.79 -23.58
CA LEU A 8 -0.74 -2.87 -23.53
C LEU A 8 -0.19 -4.25 -23.93
N ASP A 9 -0.96 -5.32 -23.78
CA ASP A 9 -0.55 -6.68 -24.15
C ASP A 9 -0.58 -6.86 -25.66
N THR A 10 -1.69 -6.50 -26.30
CA THR A 10 -1.91 -6.71 -27.73
C THR A 10 -1.29 -5.63 -28.62
N ALA A 11 -1.02 -4.44 -28.07
CA ALA A 11 -0.54 -3.31 -28.86
C ALA A 11 0.84 -3.57 -29.47
N LYS A 12 1.00 -3.09 -30.70
CA LYS A 12 2.29 -3.04 -31.39
C LYS A 12 3.12 -1.86 -30.88
N LYS A 13 4.43 -1.93 -31.07
CA LYS A 13 5.37 -0.88 -30.66
C LYS A 13 5.01 0.49 -31.26
N ASP A 14 4.64 0.52 -32.53
CA ASP A 14 4.27 1.76 -33.24
C ASP A 14 2.98 2.39 -32.68
N GLU A 15 2.05 1.56 -32.22
CA GLU A 15 0.78 2.01 -31.60
C GLU A 15 1.05 2.63 -30.22
N LEU A 16 1.95 2.04 -29.43
CA LEU A 16 2.36 2.59 -28.13
C LEU A 16 3.08 3.95 -28.28
N ILE A 17 3.96 4.08 -29.28
CA ILE A 17 4.63 5.35 -29.59
C ILE A 17 3.62 6.42 -30.02
N THR A 18 2.66 6.04 -30.89
CA THR A 18 1.60 6.94 -31.35
C THR A 18 0.71 7.39 -30.20
N HIS A 19 0.41 6.48 -29.27
CA HIS A 19 -0.41 6.76 -28.09
C HIS A 19 0.28 7.73 -27.12
N LEU A 20 1.55 7.48 -26.80
CA LEU A 20 2.39 8.38 -26.00
C LEU A 20 2.45 9.79 -26.60
N LYS A 21 2.59 9.90 -27.92
CA LYS A 21 2.64 11.19 -28.62
C LYS A 21 1.32 11.94 -28.58
N ASN A 22 0.21 11.27 -28.87
CA ASN A 22 -1.09 11.91 -29.06
C ASN A 22 -1.84 12.20 -27.76
N TYR A 23 -1.68 11.34 -26.75
CA TYR A 23 -2.45 11.40 -25.50
C TYR A 23 -1.60 11.74 -24.27
N CYS A 24 -0.34 11.32 -24.25
CA CYS A 24 0.56 11.60 -23.13
C CYS A 24 1.48 12.81 -23.37
N GLY A 25 1.62 13.26 -24.63
CA GLY A 25 2.53 14.34 -25.01
C GLY A 25 4.02 13.98 -24.89
N ILE A 26 4.35 12.68 -24.89
CA ILE A 26 5.71 12.16 -24.72
C ILE A 26 6.24 11.68 -26.07
N GLU A 27 7.39 12.21 -26.49
CA GLU A 27 8.08 11.76 -27.70
C GLU A 27 9.01 10.58 -27.39
N ALA A 28 8.50 9.37 -27.58
CA ALA A 28 9.30 8.16 -27.45
C ALA A 28 10.17 7.89 -28.69
N LYS A 29 11.34 7.31 -28.51
CA LYS A 29 12.23 6.96 -29.62
C LYS A 29 11.87 5.59 -30.17
N GLU A 30 11.99 5.41 -31.49
CA GLU A 30 11.85 4.09 -32.12
C GLU A 30 12.89 3.08 -31.62
N SER A 31 13.99 3.52 -31.00
CA SER A 31 14.97 2.63 -30.36
C SER A 31 14.50 2.01 -29.04
N ASP A 32 13.43 2.54 -28.43
CA ASP A 32 13.04 2.14 -27.07
C ASP A 32 12.40 0.74 -27.05
N THR A 33 12.63 -0.01 -25.98
CA THR A 33 12.06 -1.35 -25.83
C THR A 33 10.54 -1.25 -25.57
N LYS A 34 9.78 -2.27 -25.99
CA LYS A 34 8.32 -2.31 -25.75
C LYS A 34 7.99 -2.10 -24.27
N ASP A 35 8.75 -2.74 -23.38
CA ASP A 35 8.61 -2.60 -21.92
C ASP A 35 8.75 -1.15 -21.44
N LYS A 36 9.74 -0.39 -21.96
CA LYS A 36 9.93 1.01 -21.59
C LYS A 36 8.77 1.90 -22.05
N LEU A 37 8.20 1.60 -23.22
CA LEU A 37 7.03 2.33 -23.73
C LEU A 37 5.81 2.04 -22.86
N VAL A 38 5.60 0.78 -22.47
CA VAL A 38 4.51 0.38 -21.58
C VAL A 38 4.64 1.04 -20.21
N GLU A 39 5.85 1.04 -19.64
CA GLU A 39 6.16 1.69 -18.36
C GLU A 39 5.88 3.19 -18.41
N ALA A 40 6.29 3.89 -19.48
CA ALA A 40 6.02 5.31 -19.64
C ALA A 40 4.52 5.65 -19.72
N ILE A 41 3.71 4.80 -20.35
CA ILE A 41 2.25 5.00 -20.40
C ILE A 41 1.63 4.76 -19.02
N LEU A 42 2.06 3.73 -18.29
CA LEU A 42 1.58 3.46 -16.94
C LEU A 42 1.93 4.60 -15.98
N GLU A 43 3.18 5.09 -16.01
CA GLU A 43 3.62 6.20 -15.18
C GLU A 43 2.83 7.49 -15.46
N PHE A 44 2.57 7.79 -16.74
CA PHE A 44 1.73 8.93 -17.11
C PHE A 44 0.32 8.80 -16.52
N GLU A 45 -0.28 7.62 -16.62
CA GLU A 45 -1.64 7.39 -16.12
C GLU A 45 -1.72 7.51 -14.61
N ASP A 46 -0.74 6.97 -13.88
CA ASP A 46 -0.66 7.09 -12.42
C ASP A 46 -0.50 8.55 -11.99
N LEU A 47 0.38 9.31 -12.66
CA LEU A 47 0.60 10.74 -12.37
C LEU A 47 -0.62 11.62 -12.68
N ASN A 48 -1.46 11.21 -13.63
CA ASN A 48 -2.66 11.95 -14.04
C ASN A 48 -3.96 11.37 -13.46
N GLY A 49 -3.87 10.37 -12.58
CA GLY A 49 -5.03 9.75 -11.92
C GLY A 49 -5.95 8.98 -12.87
N HIS A 50 -5.42 8.44 -13.98
CA HIS A 50 -6.15 7.59 -14.90
C HIS A 50 -6.13 6.14 -14.42
N VAL A 51 -7.26 5.66 -13.91
CA VAL A 51 -7.39 4.27 -13.43
C VAL A 51 -7.76 3.36 -14.60
N ARG A 52 -6.87 2.42 -14.95
CA ARG A 52 -7.15 1.40 -15.97
C ARG A 52 -8.23 0.41 -15.50
N PRO A 53 -9.14 0.00 -16.39
CA PRO A 53 -9.95 -1.21 -16.18
C PRO A 53 -9.04 -2.43 -16.01
N TYR A 54 -9.37 -3.32 -15.07
CA TYR A 54 -8.55 -4.49 -14.71
C TYR A 54 -8.11 -5.34 -15.92
N GLU A 55 -9.02 -5.56 -16.88
CA GLU A 55 -8.76 -6.34 -18.10
C GLU A 55 -7.68 -5.74 -19.02
N SER A 56 -7.39 -4.44 -18.88
CA SER A 56 -6.43 -3.71 -19.72
C SER A 56 -5.05 -3.50 -19.06
N ILE A 57 -4.88 -3.97 -17.83
CA ILE A 57 -3.59 -4.00 -17.13
C ILE A 57 -2.80 -5.19 -17.69
N PRO A 58 -1.54 -5.01 -18.13
CA PRO A 58 -0.72 -6.11 -18.62
C PRO A 58 -0.49 -7.17 -17.56
N GLU A 59 -0.50 -8.45 -17.94
CA GLU A 59 -0.34 -9.59 -17.03
C GLU A 59 0.89 -9.47 -16.11
N LYS A 60 2.01 -8.96 -16.63
CA LYS A 60 3.26 -8.75 -15.88
C LYS A 60 3.10 -7.75 -14.71
N TYR A 61 2.13 -6.86 -14.79
CA TYR A 61 1.82 -5.83 -13.80
C TYR A 61 0.54 -6.13 -13.02
N ARG A 62 -0.22 -7.17 -13.40
CA ARG A 62 -1.24 -7.76 -12.52
C ARG A 62 -0.47 -8.49 -11.43
N SER A 63 -0.39 -7.89 -10.24
CA SER A 63 0.17 -8.59 -9.10
C SER A 63 -0.69 -9.82 -8.80
N ASP A 64 -0.05 -10.97 -8.51
CA ASP A 64 -0.64 -12.15 -7.86
C ASP A 64 -1.08 -11.86 -6.41
N SER A 65 -1.53 -10.64 -6.15
CA SER A 65 -2.28 -10.32 -4.96
C SER A 65 -3.71 -10.70 -5.27
N ASN A 66 -4.13 -11.87 -4.77
CA ASN A 66 -5.52 -12.30 -4.69
C ASN A 66 -6.50 -11.14 -4.86
N HIS A 67 -7.10 -11.08 -6.05
CA HIS A 67 -8.31 -10.31 -6.28
C HIS A 67 -9.39 -10.86 -5.34
N THR A 68 -9.45 -10.31 -4.14
CA THR A 68 -10.73 -10.13 -3.46
C THR A 68 -11.48 -9.12 -4.32
N GLU A 69 -12.14 -9.61 -5.34
CA GLU A 69 -13.15 -8.86 -6.05
C GLU A 69 -14.22 -8.42 -5.03
N ASN A 70 -14.40 -7.10 -4.98
CA ASN A 70 -15.68 -6.43 -4.77
C ASN A 70 -16.37 -6.64 -3.42
N ASN A 71 -16.08 -5.75 -2.47
CA ASN A 71 -17.13 -4.88 -1.96
C ASN A 71 -16.59 -3.46 -1.90
N ASP A 72 -17.13 -2.64 -2.81
CA ASP A 72 -17.44 -1.22 -2.68
C ASP A 72 -16.42 -0.30 -2.02
N ALA A 73 -16.00 0.71 -2.79
CA ALA A 73 -15.66 2.05 -2.31
C ALA A 73 -15.68 2.21 -0.78
N ILE A 74 -14.61 1.80 -0.11
CA ILE A 74 -14.19 2.52 1.08
C ILE A 74 -13.60 3.78 0.48
N GLU A 75 -14.47 4.75 0.20
CA GLU A 75 -14.07 6.14 0.14
C GLU A 75 -13.01 6.32 1.22
N HIS A 76 -11.86 6.91 0.89
CA HIS A 76 -10.93 7.37 1.92
C HIS A 76 -11.64 8.46 2.72
N SER A 77 -12.61 8.06 3.54
CA SER A 77 -13.41 8.91 4.38
C SER A 77 -12.48 9.37 5.46
N SER A 78 -12.50 10.67 5.72
CA SER A 78 -11.85 11.25 6.88
C SER A 78 -12.38 10.64 8.18
N ASP A 79 -13.63 10.16 8.17
CA ASP A 79 -14.25 9.48 9.30
C ASP A 79 -13.80 8.02 9.40
N LEU A 80 -13.19 7.68 10.53
CA LEU A 80 -12.66 6.37 10.82
C LEU A 80 -13.75 5.35 11.24
N ASN A 81 -14.96 5.82 11.57
CA ASN A 81 -16.07 4.95 11.96
C ASN A 81 -16.71 4.19 10.79
N THR A 82 -16.49 4.65 9.56
CA THR A 82 -16.99 4.02 8.32
C THR A 82 -16.27 2.72 7.99
N TYR A 83 -15.04 2.57 8.47
CA TYR A 83 -14.22 1.40 8.18
C TYR A 83 -14.69 0.17 8.94
N PRO A 84 -14.53 -1.04 8.35
CA PRO A 84 -14.81 -2.27 9.05
C PRO A 84 -13.97 -2.36 10.33
N LYS A 85 -14.56 -2.98 11.36
CA LYS A 85 -13.93 -3.10 12.67
C LYS A 85 -13.37 -4.50 12.84
N VAL A 86 -12.22 -4.56 13.49
CA VAL A 86 -11.48 -5.78 13.78
C VAL A 86 -11.23 -5.89 15.27
N LYS A 87 -11.23 -7.11 15.77
CA LYS A 87 -10.89 -7.40 17.15
C LYS A 87 -9.41 -7.77 17.25
N ILE A 88 -8.69 -7.07 18.12
CA ILE A 88 -7.25 -7.24 18.30
C ILE A 88 -6.89 -7.35 19.78
N LEU A 89 -5.71 -7.92 20.04
CA LEU A 89 -5.06 -7.98 21.34
C LEU A 89 -3.62 -7.51 21.17
N ILE A 90 -3.18 -6.53 21.96
CA ILE A 90 -1.78 -6.09 21.99
C ILE A 90 -1.16 -6.57 23.29
N GLN A 91 -0.12 -7.40 23.19
CA GLN A 91 0.55 -7.92 24.38
C GLN A 91 1.45 -6.86 25.04
N SER A 92 1.51 -6.87 26.36
CA SER A 92 2.54 -6.12 27.09
C SER A 92 3.94 -6.71 26.85
N THR A 93 4.95 -5.85 26.92
CA THR A 93 6.35 -6.26 26.76
C THR A 93 7.18 -5.74 27.93
N GLU A 94 8.33 -6.37 28.18
CA GLU A 94 9.26 -5.97 29.25
C GLU A 94 10.02 -4.65 28.94
N LYS A 95 9.78 -4.04 27.78
CA LYS A 95 10.36 -2.74 27.43
C LYS A 95 9.77 -1.64 28.30
N PHE A 96 10.51 -0.54 28.44
CA PHE A 96 10.12 0.61 29.26
C PHE A 96 8.73 1.18 28.90
N ASP A 97 8.37 1.15 27.62
CA ASP A 97 7.07 1.58 27.06
C ASP A 97 6.09 0.41 26.81
N GLY A 98 6.48 -0.78 27.26
CA GLY A 98 5.80 -2.04 26.94
C GLY A 98 4.57 -2.32 27.80
N GLN A 99 4.36 -1.56 28.88
CA GLN A 99 3.26 -1.73 29.84
C GLN A 99 2.17 -0.69 29.69
N ASP A 100 2.47 0.45 29.07
CA ASP A 100 1.52 1.55 28.90
C ASP A 100 0.53 1.29 27.76
N ASP A 101 -0.63 1.96 27.84
CA ASP A 101 -1.64 1.95 26.78
C ASP A 101 -1.06 2.47 25.47
N VAL A 102 -1.45 1.85 24.36
CA VAL A 102 -1.00 2.22 23.03
C VAL A 102 -1.87 3.37 22.52
N LEU A 103 -1.25 4.54 22.34
CA LEU A 103 -1.89 5.72 21.78
C LEU A 103 -1.62 5.79 20.27
N VAL A 104 -2.70 5.74 19.48
CA VAL A 104 -2.66 5.84 18.03
C VAL A 104 -3.36 7.11 17.58
N TRP A 105 -2.71 7.88 16.71
CA TRP A 105 -3.29 9.06 16.09
C TRP A 105 -3.36 8.87 14.58
N ILE A 106 -4.58 8.91 14.03
CA ILE A 106 -4.82 8.77 12.59
C ILE A 106 -5.88 9.78 12.16
N ASN A 107 -5.56 10.61 11.16
CA ASN A 107 -6.49 11.58 10.56
C ASN A 107 -7.24 12.48 11.57
N GLY A 108 -6.57 12.88 12.66
CA GLY A 108 -7.17 13.74 13.70
C GLY A 108 -7.98 13.00 14.77
N PHE A 109 -8.12 11.68 14.66
CA PHE A 109 -8.69 10.83 15.70
C PHE A 109 -7.59 10.21 16.56
N SER A 110 -7.79 10.21 17.88
CA SER A 110 -6.92 9.55 18.84
C SER A 110 -7.60 8.30 19.40
N TYR A 111 -6.86 7.19 19.43
CA TYR A 111 -7.28 5.91 19.99
C TYR A 111 -6.34 5.53 21.11
N GLN A 112 -6.90 5.18 22.26
CA GLN A 112 -6.17 4.62 23.39
C GLN A 112 -6.54 3.15 23.49
N ILE A 113 -5.57 2.28 23.22
CA ILE A 113 -5.75 0.83 23.19
C ILE A 113 -5.06 0.23 24.42
N LYS A 114 -5.85 -0.41 25.28
CA LYS A 114 -5.31 -1.09 26.46
C LYS A 114 -4.58 -2.37 26.05
N ARG A 115 -3.40 -2.59 26.62
CA ARG A 115 -2.66 -3.84 26.44
C ARG A 115 -3.31 -4.97 27.22
N ASP A 116 -3.07 -6.20 26.76
CA ASP A 116 -3.58 -7.45 27.34
C ASP A 116 -5.11 -7.52 27.47
N VAL A 117 -5.82 -6.68 26.71
CA VAL A 117 -7.28 -6.64 26.65
C VAL A 117 -7.73 -6.77 25.20
N GLU A 118 -8.79 -7.54 24.96
CA GLU A 118 -9.43 -7.59 23.65
C GLU A 118 -10.10 -6.24 23.36
N VAL A 119 -9.66 -5.57 22.29
CA VAL A 119 -10.21 -4.28 21.88
C VAL A 119 -10.68 -4.35 20.43
N VAL A 120 -11.82 -3.71 20.16
CA VAL A 120 -12.34 -3.54 18.81
C VAL A 120 -11.86 -2.20 18.26
N VAL A 121 -11.13 -2.25 17.14
CA VAL A 121 -10.57 -1.06 16.47
C VAL A 121 -10.95 -1.05 14.99
N PRO A 122 -10.99 0.12 14.35
CA PRO A 122 -11.12 0.21 12.89
C PRO A 122 -9.93 -0.45 12.17
N GLU A 123 -10.18 -1.04 11.01
CA GLU A 123 -9.14 -1.71 10.21
C GLU A 123 -7.90 -0.83 9.93
N PRO A 124 -8.01 0.47 9.60
CA PRO A 124 -6.83 1.31 9.39
C PRO A 124 -5.93 1.44 10.62
N VAL A 125 -6.50 1.40 11.83
CA VAL A 125 -5.73 1.42 13.08
C VAL A 125 -4.93 0.13 13.23
N TYR A 126 -5.55 -1.01 12.93
CA TYR A 126 -4.89 -2.30 12.94
C TYR A 126 -3.75 -2.38 11.92
N GLN A 127 -3.98 -1.92 10.69
CA GLN A 127 -2.97 -1.87 9.64
C GLN A 127 -1.77 -0.99 10.04
N LEU A 128 -2.03 0.18 10.64
CA LEU A 128 -0.97 1.06 11.14
C LEU A 128 -0.09 0.36 12.19
N LEU A 129 -0.72 -0.34 13.15
CA LEU A 129 0.01 -1.02 14.22
C LEU A 129 0.92 -2.15 13.71
N ILE A 130 0.49 -2.91 12.69
CA ILE A 130 1.30 -3.96 12.07
C ILE A 130 2.47 -3.38 11.27
N ASN A 131 2.22 -2.27 10.58
CA ASN A 131 3.24 -1.62 9.76
C ASN A 131 4.26 -0.83 10.58
N SER A 132 3.93 -0.54 11.85
CA SER A 132 4.83 0.14 12.78
C SER A 132 6.03 -0.73 13.17
N LYS A 133 7.20 -0.40 12.64
CA LYS A 133 8.46 -1.12 12.86
C LYS A 133 9.58 -0.13 13.19
N THR A 134 10.55 -0.59 13.97
CA THR A 134 11.76 0.15 14.29
C THR A 134 12.95 -0.57 13.70
N THR A 135 13.81 0.19 13.03
CA THR A 135 15.13 -0.27 12.60
C THR A 135 16.12 -0.09 13.75
N ILE A 136 16.76 -1.18 14.16
CA ILE A 136 17.79 -1.21 15.19
C ILE A 136 19.12 -1.50 14.51
N TYR A 137 20.13 -0.68 14.80
CA TYR A 137 21.51 -0.93 14.38
C TYR A 137 22.30 -1.49 15.56
N GLN A 138 22.95 -2.63 15.36
CA GLN A 138 23.81 -3.24 16.35
C GLN A 138 25.25 -3.25 15.84
N GLN A 139 26.15 -2.65 16.59
CA GLN A 139 27.57 -2.68 16.29
C GLN A 139 28.18 -3.97 16.82
N GLU A 140 28.80 -4.74 15.94
CA GLU A 140 29.49 -5.98 16.26
C GLU A 140 30.89 -5.71 16.81
N LYS A 141 31.50 -6.72 17.44
CA LYS A 141 32.83 -6.60 18.06
C LYS A 141 33.96 -6.27 17.08
N ASP A 142 33.75 -6.55 15.79
CA ASP A 142 34.69 -6.26 14.70
C ASP A 142 34.52 -4.83 14.13
N GLY A 143 33.58 -4.05 14.66
CA GLY A 143 33.28 -2.69 14.22
C GLY A 143 32.27 -2.61 13.07
N SER A 144 31.79 -3.74 12.53
CA SER A 144 30.71 -3.77 11.55
C SER A 144 29.35 -3.45 12.19
N VAL A 145 28.37 -3.03 11.38
CA VAL A 145 27.02 -2.67 11.85
C VAL A 145 25.99 -3.57 11.17
N THR A 146 25.20 -4.27 11.97
CA THR A 146 24.09 -5.10 11.51
C THR A 146 22.77 -4.35 11.67
N GLU A 147 21.96 -4.32 10.62
CA GLU A 147 20.60 -3.76 10.65
C GLU A 147 19.57 -4.84 10.99
N LYS A 148 18.65 -4.52 11.91
CA LYS A 148 17.54 -5.40 12.28
C LYS A 148 16.23 -4.62 12.37
N ILE A 149 15.24 -5.03 11.58
CA ILE A 149 13.88 -4.46 11.63
C ILE A 149 13.05 -5.27 12.62
N VAL A 150 12.47 -4.60 13.62
CA VAL A 150 11.66 -5.24 14.67
C VAL A 150 10.29 -4.55 14.74
N PRO A 151 9.18 -5.28 14.84
CA PRO A 151 7.86 -4.68 15.06
C PRO A 151 7.82 -3.94 16.40
N ASN A 152 7.10 -2.82 16.43
CA ASN A 152 6.95 -2.02 17.64
C ASN A 152 5.97 -2.65 18.62
N TYR A 153 4.92 -3.29 18.09
CA TYR A 153 3.82 -3.86 18.86
C TYR A 153 3.65 -5.34 18.55
N ALA A 154 3.42 -6.15 19.59
CA ALA A 154 3.04 -7.54 19.47
C ALA A 154 1.51 -7.63 19.32
N VAL A 155 1.03 -7.44 18.09
CA VAL A 155 -0.41 -7.42 17.78
C VAL A 155 -0.87 -8.82 17.37
N GLN A 156 -1.93 -9.29 18.00
CA GLN A 156 -2.64 -10.52 17.65
C GLN A 156 -4.02 -10.18 17.08
N PHE A 157 -4.33 -10.76 15.92
CA PHE A 157 -5.66 -10.66 15.31
C PHE A 157 -6.59 -11.74 15.87
N LEU A 158 -7.78 -11.34 16.31
CA LEU A 158 -8.76 -12.24 16.92
C LEU A 158 -9.99 -12.49 16.02
N GLY A 159 -10.20 -11.68 14.99
CA GLY A 159 -11.30 -11.82 14.06
C GLY A 159 -11.96 -10.49 13.69
N ASN A 160 -12.95 -10.56 12.81
CA ASN A 160 -13.81 -9.43 12.48
C ASN A 160 -14.82 -9.19 13.61
N ALA A 161 -15.15 -7.92 13.87
CA ALA A 161 -16.04 -7.51 14.95
C ALA A 161 -17.48 -7.23 14.47
#